data_AF-A0A6B2VG10-F1
#
_entry.id   AF-A0A6B2VG10-F1
#
_cell.length_a   1.000
_cell.length_b   1.000
_cell.length_c   1.000
_cell.angle_alpha   90.00
_cell.angle_beta   90.00
_cell.angle_gamma   90.00
#
_symmetry.space_group_name_H-M   'P 1'
#
loop_
_entity.id
_entity.type
_entity.pdbx_description
1 polymer ?
#
loop_
_entity_poly.entity_id
_entity_poly.type
_entity_poly.pdbx_seq_one_letter_code
_entity_poly.pdbx_strand_id
1 'polypeptide(L)'
;MTYDRRLVEHLLPAVWDAEAAYGIRNPTAPDADMPKGSVDPKTAGTLFAHLADIRRGWATAPLTLGERQALVLRFGADLPDDEAGGLQGVTDRAVRYRCERGIGKIAAHLNGRDYVDGYDDLESAA
;
A
#
# COMPACT_ATOMS: atom_id res chain seq x y z
N MET A 1 -4.86 14.37 -5.78
CA MET A 1 -3.68 13.51 -5.57
C MET A 1 -3.97 12.17 -6.22
N THR A 2 -3.00 11.58 -6.91
CA THR A 2 -3.18 10.28 -7.57
C THR A 2 -2.33 9.25 -6.83
N TYR A 3 -2.95 8.20 -6.31
CA TYR A 3 -2.26 7.07 -5.71
C TYR A 3 -1.72 6.15 -6.80
N ASP A 4 -0.42 5.90 -6.82
CA ASP A 4 0.17 4.88 -7.68
C ASP A 4 0.55 3.61 -6.88
N ARG A 5 0.83 2.53 -7.61
CA ARG A 5 1.19 1.25 -7.01
C ARG A 5 2.45 1.33 -6.14
N ARG A 6 3.44 2.13 -6.55
CA ARG A 6 4.72 2.26 -5.83
C ARG A 6 4.52 2.92 -4.48
N LEU A 7 3.70 3.98 -4.43
CA LEU A 7 3.37 4.68 -3.19
C LEU A 7 2.61 3.78 -2.23
N VAL A 8 1.62 3.03 -2.73
CA VAL A 8 0.87 2.07 -1.91
C VAL A 8 1.80 0.98 -1.38
N GLU A 9 2.57 0.33 -2.25
CA GLU A 9 3.52 -0.72 -1.87
C GLU A 9 4.52 -0.25 -0.81
N HIS A 10 5.07 0.95 -0.98
CA HIS A 10 6.05 1.52 -0.06
C HIS A 10 5.48 1.78 1.34
N LEU A 11 4.23 2.23 1.42
CA LEU A 11 3.61 2.66 2.68
C LEU A 11 2.70 1.59 3.30
N LEU A 12 2.38 0.51 2.58
CA LEU A 12 1.51 -0.56 3.09
C LEU A 12 2.03 -1.24 4.37
N PRO A 13 3.35 -1.49 4.56
CA PRO A 13 3.86 -2.03 5.83
C PRO A 13 3.46 -1.21 7.06
N ALA A 14 3.34 0.12 6.91
CA ALA A 14 2.97 1.06 7.98
C ALA A 14 1.54 0.85 8.53
N VAL A 15 0.73 0.04 7.86
CA VAL A 15 -0.60 -0.37 8.34
C VAL A 15 -0.47 -1.25 9.58
N TRP A 16 0.54 -2.11 9.64
CA TRP A 16 0.76 -3.07 10.73
C TRP A 16 1.84 -2.66 11.71
N ASP A 17 2.64 -1.65 11.39
CA ASP A 17 3.59 -1.06 12.31
C ASP A 17 2.93 0.05 13.16
N ALA A 18 2.90 -0.15 14.47
CA ALA A 18 2.39 0.83 15.43
C ALA A 18 3.29 2.06 15.54
N GLU A 19 4.59 1.90 15.29
CA GLU A 19 5.61 2.95 15.36
C GLU A 19 5.82 3.66 14.01
N ALA A 20 5.09 3.28 12.96
CA ALA A 20 5.28 3.83 11.61
C ALA A 20 5.10 5.36 11.54
N ALA A 21 4.29 5.91 12.45
CA ALA A 21 4.11 7.36 12.59
C ALA A 21 5.37 8.09 13.06
N TYR A 22 6.31 7.37 13.68
CA TYR A 22 7.56 7.88 14.24
C TYR A 22 8.80 7.40 13.47
N GLY A 23 8.73 6.25 12.80
CA GLY A 23 9.87 5.61 12.12
C GLY A 23 10.04 5.91 10.62
N ILE A 24 9.00 6.38 9.92
CA ILE A 24 9.12 6.72 8.50
C ILE A 24 9.81 8.08 8.38
N ARG A 25 11.06 8.07 7.93
CA ARG A 25 11.83 9.29 7.67
C ARG A 25 11.05 10.15 6.67
N ASN A 26 10.41 11.20 7.18
CA ASN A 26 9.78 12.21 6.33
C ASN A 26 10.89 13.12 5.77
N PRO A 27 11.21 13.09 4.47
CA PRO A 27 12.21 13.97 3.88
C PRO A 27 11.81 15.46 3.94
N THR A 28 10.56 15.75 4.30
CA THR A 28 10.06 17.12 4.56
C THR A 28 10.02 17.48 6.06
N ALA A 29 10.49 16.60 6.95
CA ALA A 29 10.56 16.92 8.37
C ALA A 29 11.60 18.02 8.63
N PRO A 30 11.26 19.05 9.43
CA PRO A 30 12.23 20.04 9.90
C PRO A 30 13.36 19.38 10.67
N ASP A 31 14.59 19.90 10.51
CA ASP A 31 15.77 19.45 11.25
C ASP A 31 15.58 19.65 12.77
N ALA A 32 16.31 18.89 13.60
CA ALA A 32 16.09 18.84 15.05
C ALA A 32 16.25 20.20 15.77
N ASP A 33 16.91 21.16 15.12
CA ASP A 33 17.14 22.54 15.59
C ASP A 33 16.18 23.58 14.97
N MET A 34 15.21 23.15 14.16
CA MET A 34 14.18 24.04 13.61
C MET A 34 12.93 24.09 14.49
N PRO A 35 12.29 25.26 14.66
CA PRO A 35 11.06 25.38 15.44
C PRO A 35 9.98 24.43 14.91
N LYS A 36 9.35 23.68 15.84
CA LYS A 36 8.35 22.66 15.55
C LYS A 36 7.18 23.24 14.75
N GLY A 37 7.08 22.85 13.48
CA GLY A 37 5.87 22.90 12.67
C GLY A 37 5.43 24.31 12.27
N SER A 38 5.57 24.61 10.98
CA SER A 38 4.75 25.66 10.36
C SER A 38 3.27 25.32 10.57
N VAL A 39 2.51 26.31 11.05
CA VAL A 39 1.06 26.24 11.28
C VAL A 39 0.27 26.27 9.96
N ASP A 40 0.94 26.34 8.82
CA ASP A 40 0.33 26.36 7.50
C ASP A 40 0.00 24.91 7.04
N PRO A 41 -1.29 24.53 6.91
CA PRO A 41 -1.70 23.20 6.43
C PRO A 41 -1.14 22.84 5.06
N LYS A 42 -0.70 23.83 4.26
CA LYS A 42 -0.07 23.62 2.96
C LYS A 42 1.40 23.15 3.06
N THR A 43 2.00 23.27 4.23
CA THR A 43 3.38 22.86 4.54
C THR A 43 3.46 21.64 5.46
N ALA A 44 2.33 21.20 6.02
CA ALA A 44 2.25 19.96 6.77
C ALA A 44 2.48 18.77 5.81
N GLY A 45 3.50 17.95 6.09
CA GLY A 45 3.91 16.85 5.22
C GLY A 45 2.74 15.92 4.88
N THR A 46 2.56 15.63 3.59
CA THR A 46 1.46 14.80 3.07
C THR A 46 1.56 13.33 3.49
N LEU A 47 2.68 12.92 4.11
CA LEU A 47 2.93 11.58 4.58
C LEU A 47 1.82 11.06 5.51
N PHE A 48 1.42 11.83 6.51
CA PHE A 48 0.38 11.39 7.46
C PHE A 48 -0.99 11.24 6.80
N ALA A 49 -1.30 12.09 5.82
CA ALA A 49 -2.51 11.93 5.01
C ALA A 49 -2.45 10.63 4.19
N HIS A 50 -1.31 10.33 3.55
CA HIS A 50 -1.14 9.08 2.82
C HIS A 50 -1.21 7.85 3.73
N LEU A 51 -0.64 7.89 4.93
CA LEU A 51 -0.75 6.80 5.90
C LEU A 51 -2.20 6.55 6.32
N ALA A 52 -2.96 7.61 6.60
CA ALA A 52 -4.37 7.51 6.93
C ALA A 52 -5.18 6.92 5.76
N ASP A 53 -4.94 7.40 4.54
CA ASP A 53 -5.60 6.93 3.34
C ASP A 53 -5.25 5.46 3.04
N ILE A 54 -4.00 5.04 3.20
CA ILE A 54 -3.58 3.65 2.97
C ILE A 54 -4.16 2.71 4.02
N ARG A 55 -4.23 3.11 5.29
CA ARG A 55 -4.95 2.35 6.32
C ARG A 55 -6.43 2.19 5.98
N ARG A 56 -7.07 3.26 5.49
CA ARG A 56 -8.45 3.20 4.99
C ARG A 56 -8.58 2.31 3.76
N GLY A 57 -7.64 2.39 2.83
CA GLY A 57 -7.58 1.57 1.62
C GLY A 57 -7.46 0.08 1.94
N TRP A 58 -6.56 -0.29 2.85
CA TRP A 58 -6.45 -1.64 3.38
C TRP A 58 -7.77 -2.16 3.95
N ALA A 59 -8.46 -1.35 4.75
CA ALA A 59 -9.72 -1.75 5.35
C ALA A 59 -10.86 -1.90 4.33
N THR A 60 -10.94 -1.02 3.33
CA THR A 60 -12.16 -0.83 2.51
C THR A 60 -12.04 -1.25 1.06
N ALA A 61 -10.83 -1.47 0.53
CA ALA A 61 -10.66 -1.91 -0.86
C ALA A 61 -11.27 -3.32 -1.08
N PRO A 62 -11.79 -3.60 -2.29
CA PRO A 62 -12.44 -4.87 -2.63
C PRO A 62 -11.41 -6.00 -2.88
N LEU A 63 -10.68 -6.36 -1.83
CA LEU A 63 -9.68 -7.43 -1.85
C LEU A 63 -10.32 -8.79 -1.58
N THR A 64 -9.92 -9.81 -2.35
CA THR A 64 -10.25 -11.20 -2.05
C THR A 64 -9.50 -11.66 -0.78
N LEU A 65 -9.96 -12.75 -0.16
CA LEU A 65 -9.28 -13.30 1.02
C LEU A 65 -7.81 -13.67 0.72
N GLY A 66 -7.54 -14.27 -0.44
CA GLY A 66 -6.19 -14.65 -0.84
C GLY A 66 -5.27 -13.44 -1.06
N GLU A 67 -5.79 -12.35 -1.63
CA GLU A 67 -5.05 -11.08 -1.77
C GLU A 67 -4.76 -10.47 -0.39
N ARG A 68 -5.74 -10.42 0.51
CA ARG A 68 -5.55 -9.92 1.89
C ARG A 68 -4.48 -10.72 2.62
N GLN A 69 -4.58 -12.05 2.57
CA GLN A 69 -3.59 -12.93 3.19
C GLN A 69 -2.20 -12.70 2.59
N ALA A 70 -2.09 -12.56 1.26
CA ALA A 70 -0.79 -12.39 0.60
C ALA A 70 -0.13 -11.07 1.02
N LEU A 71 -0.90 -9.98 1.08
CA LEU A 71 -0.43 -8.68 1.54
C LEU A 71 0.02 -8.71 3.00
N VAL A 72 -0.73 -9.36 3.90
CA VAL A 72 -0.34 -9.49 5.31
C VAL A 72 0.94 -10.31 5.45
N LEU A 73 1.03 -11.47 4.79
CA LEU A 73 2.20 -12.33 4.89
C LEU A 73 3.44 -11.62 4.32
N ARG A 74 3.30 -10.92 3.19
CA ARG A 74 4.42 -10.23 2.53
C ARG A 74 4.85 -8.96 3.23
N PHE A 75 3.93 -8.09 3.63
CA PHE A 75 4.23 -6.74 4.10
C PHE A 75 4.04 -6.55 5.61
N GLY A 76 3.19 -7.38 6.25
CA GLY A 76 2.96 -7.35 7.69
C GLY A 76 3.89 -8.29 8.45
N ALA A 77 4.12 -9.50 7.93
CA ALA A 77 4.99 -10.51 8.53
C ALA A 77 6.39 -10.59 7.88
N ASP A 78 6.63 -9.83 6.81
CA ASP A 78 7.87 -9.84 6.01
C ASP A 78 8.34 -11.24 5.58
N LEU A 79 7.39 -12.12 5.24
CA LEU A 79 7.71 -13.45 4.74
C LEU A 79 8.08 -13.41 3.25
N PRO A 80 9.02 -14.27 2.81
CA PRO A 80 9.30 -14.46 1.40
C PRO A 80 8.13 -15.14 0.66
N ASP A 81 8.08 -14.96 -0.67
CA ASP A 81 6.96 -15.41 -1.52
C ASP A 81 6.72 -16.94 -1.42
N ASP A 82 7.77 -17.74 -1.25
CA ASP A 82 7.73 -19.20 -1.16
C ASP A 82 7.15 -19.70 0.17
N GLU A 83 7.57 -19.11 1.30
CA GLU A 83 6.98 -19.41 2.62
C GLU A 83 5.52 -18.99 2.69
N ALA A 84 5.20 -17.79 2.20
CA ALA A 84 3.82 -17.32 2.08
C ALA A 84 2.98 -18.25 1.18
N GLY A 85 3.58 -18.76 0.09
CA GLY A 85 2.96 -19.73 -0.81
C GLY A 85 2.65 -21.05 -0.10
N GLY A 86 3.59 -21.56 0.69
CA GLY A 86 3.41 -22.72 1.55
C GLY A 86 2.23 -22.56 2.53
N LEU A 87 2.12 -21.41 3.19
CA LEU A 87 1.02 -21.10 4.11
C LEU A 87 -0.33 -20.96 3.40
N GLN A 88 -0.34 -20.48 2.16
CA GLN A 88 -1.54 -20.31 1.34
C GLN A 88 -1.92 -21.53 0.50
N GLY A 89 -1.08 -22.56 0.46
CA GLY A 89 -1.25 -23.72 -0.43
C GLY A 89 -1.17 -23.36 -1.92
N VAL A 90 -0.36 -22.35 -2.29
CA VAL A 90 -0.16 -21.92 -3.68
C VAL A 90 1.33 -21.74 -4.00
N THR A 91 1.65 -21.50 -5.27
CA THR A 91 3.02 -21.20 -5.70
C THR A 91 3.46 -19.79 -5.30
N ASP A 92 4.77 -19.58 -5.19
CA ASP A 92 5.43 -18.28 -5.03
C ASP A 92 4.93 -17.25 -6.07
N ARG A 93 4.80 -17.67 -7.33
CA ARG A 93 4.27 -16.86 -8.42
C ARG A 93 2.83 -16.42 -8.17
N ALA A 94 2.00 -17.30 -7.61
CA ALA A 94 0.61 -16.97 -7.30
C ALA A 94 0.53 -15.96 -6.14
N VAL A 95 1.43 -16.04 -5.15
CA VAL A 95 1.55 -15.03 -4.08
C VAL A 95 1.92 -13.67 -4.68
N ARG A 96 2.96 -13.62 -5.53
CA ARG A 96 3.39 -12.37 -6.18
C ARG A 96 2.25 -11.72 -6.96
N TYR A 97 1.55 -12.49 -7.78
CA TYR A 97 0.40 -12.00 -8.53
C TYR A 97 -0.74 -11.49 -7.61
N ARG A 98 -1.02 -12.18 -6.50
CA ARG A 98 -1.98 -11.71 -5.49
C ARG A 98 -1.54 -10.39 -4.83
N CYS A 99 -0.25 -10.23 -4.54
CA CYS A 99 0.29 -8.99 -3.98
C CYS A 99 0.17 -7.83 -4.98
N GLU A 100 0.62 -8.02 -6.23
CA GLU A 100 0.54 -7.02 -7.29
C GLU A 100 -0.92 -6.58 -7.54
N ARG A 101 -1.83 -7.55 -7.64
CA ARG A 101 -3.26 -7.29 -7.81
C ARG A 101 -3.87 -6.59 -6.60
N GLY A 102 -3.51 -7.00 -5.38
CA GLY A 102 -3.98 -6.40 -4.14
C GLY A 102 -3.53 -4.94 -3.99
N ILE A 103 -2.26 -4.64 -4.27
CA ILE A 103 -1.72 -3.27 -4.30
C ILE A 103 -2.44 -2.44 -5.37
N GLY A 104 -2.62 -3.01 -6.57
CA GLY A 104 -3.34 -2.35 -7.66
C GLY A 104 -4.77 -1.99 -7.29
N LYS A 105 -5.50 -2.90 -6.63
CA LYS A 105 -6.86 -2.66 -6.13
C LYS A 105 -6.92 -1.56 -5.06
N ILE A 106 -5.98 -1.54 -4.12
CA ILE A 106 -5.90 -0.47 -3.12
C ILE A 106 -5.66 0.88 -3.82
N ALA A 107 -4.70 0.94 -4.75
CA ALA A 107 -4.42 2.17 -5.50
C ALA A 107 -5.64 2.65 -6.29
N ALA A 108 -6.30 1.76 -7.04
CA ALA A 108 -7.50 2.10 -7.81
C ALA A 108 -8.64 2.61 -6.89
N HIS A 109 -8.89 1.89 -5.79
CA HIS A 109 -9.91 2.24 -4.80
C HIS A 109 -9.68 3.61 -4.17
N LEU A 110 -8.45 3.94 -3.78
CA LEU A 110 -8.10 5.26 -3.22
C LEU A 110 -8.24 6.40 -4.24
N ASN A 111 -8.13 6.08 -5.53
CA ASN A 111 -8.39 7.04 -6.61
C ASN A 111 -9.86 7.10 -7.03
N GLY A 112 -10.75 6.29 -6.44
CA GLY A 112 -12.14 6.19 -6.86
C GLY A 112 -12.31 5.63 -8.27
N ARG A 113 -11.43 4.72 -8.69
CA ARG A 113 -11.45 4.08 -10.01
C ARG A 113 -11.59 2.57 -9.87
N ASP A 114 -12.13 1.94 -10.90
CA ASP A 114 -12.13 0.49 -11.00
C ASP A 114 -10.71 -0.02 -11.25
N TYR A 115 -10.38 -1.14 -10.62
CA TYR A 115 -9.14 -1.83 -10.89
C TYR A 115 -9.27 -2.64 -12.18
N VAL A 116 -8.40 -2.35 -13.13
CA VAL A 116 -8.26 -3.09 -14.38
C VAL A 116 -7.03 -3.99 -14.23
N ASP A 117 -7.22 -5.30 -14.39
CA ASP A 117 -6.10 -6.23 -14.44
C ASP A 117 -5.49 -6.16 -15.84
N GLY A 118 -4.16 -6.25 -15.97
CA GLY A 118 -3.39 -5.89 -17.18
C GLY A 118 -3.68 -6.72 -18.44
N TYR A 119 -4.70 -7.58 -18.42
CA TYR A 119 -5.24 -8.29 -19.58
C TYR A 119 -6.56 -7.71 -20.12
N ASP A 120 -7.33 -6.98 -19.31
CA ASP A 120 -8.65 -6.45 -19.70
C ASP A 120 -8.54 -5.26 -20.69
N ASP A 121 -7.40 -4.56 -20.69
CA ASP A 121 -7.12 -3.46 -21.64
C ASP A 121 -6.92 -3.94 -23.09
N LEU A 122 -6.66 -5.24 -23.32
CA LEU A 122 -6.44 -5.79 -24.66
C LEU A 122 -7.75 -6.17 -25.38
N GLU A 123 -8.84 -6.45 -24.65
CA GLU A 123 -10.16 -6.74 -25.25
C GLU A 123 -10.92 -5.47 -25.63
N SER A 124 -10.60 -4.33 -25.02
CA SER A 124 -11.24 -3.04 -25.32
C SER A 124 -10.67 -2.34 -26.57
N ALA A 125 -9.64 -2.92 -27.20
CA ALA A 125 -8.91 -2.37 -28.34
C ALA A 125 -8.96 -3.24 -29.61
N ALA A 126 -9.84 -4.26 -29.64
CA ALA A 126 -10.10 -5.14 -30.78
C ALA A 126 -11.53 -4.95 -31.33
#